data_AF-A0A0C3H0E3-F1
#
_entry.id   AF-A0A0C3H0E3-F1
#
_cell.length_a   1.000
_cell.length_b   1.000
_cell.length_c   1.000
_cell.angle_alpha   90.00
_cell.angle_beta   90.00
_cell.angle_gamma   90.00
#
_symmetry.space_group_name_H-M   'P 1'
#
loop_
_entity.id
_entity.type
_entity.pdbx_description
1 polymer ?
#
loop_
_entity_poly.entity_id
_entity_poly.type
_entity_poly.pdbx_seq_one_letter_code
_entity_poly.pdbx_strand_id
1 'polypeptide(L)'
;GRGVKLAIIDSGVDYLHPSLGGGFGPGYKISFGYDFVGDDYTGFNDPVPGPDPLITCASGGHGTHVTGIIGISNPPNQGFGLIKIAPEATIGMYRVFGCEGDASDDVIMSAM
;
A
#
# COMPACT_ATOMS: atom_id res chain seq x y z
N GLY A 1 13.34 10.65 6.23
CA GLY A 1 11.95 11.03 5.90
C GLY A 1 11.14 11.54 7.07
N ARG A 2 11.74 11.90 8.22
CA ARG A 2 10.98 12.40 9.37
C ARG A 2 10.19 13.66 9.00
N GLY A 3 8.91 13.71 9.36
CA GLY A 3 8.01 14.82 9.05
C GLY A 3 7.51 14.86 7.60
N VAL A 4 7.90 13.91 6.76
CA VAL A 4 7.42 13.79 5.38
C VAL A 4 6.28 12.78 5.31
N LYS A 5 5.20 13.15 4.62
CA LYS A 5 4.14 12.22 4.21
C LYS A 5 4.43 11.72 2.80
N LEU A 6 4.33 10.41 2.60
CA LEU A 6 4.49 9.75 1.31
C LEU A 6 3.24 8.92 1.03
N ALA A 7 2.52 9.24 -0.05
CA ALA A 7 1.43 8.41 -0.55
C ALA A 7 1.98 7.55 -1.70
N ILE A 8 1.67 6.26 -1.68
CA ILE A 8 2.01 5.31 -2.74
C ILE A 8 0.73 5.03 -3.51
N ILE A 9 0.78 5.13 -4.84
CA ILE A 9 -0.33 4.77 -5.73
C ILE A 9 0.04 3.45 -6.40
N ASP A 10 -0.59 2.35 -5.99
CA ASP A 10 -0.19 0.99 -6.40
C ASP A 10 -1.35 -0.02 -6.19
N SER A 11 -1.06 -1.33 -6.15
CA SER A 11 -2.03 -2.42 -5.99
C SER A 11 -2.61 -2.59 -4.58
N GLY A 12 -2.29 -1.69 -3.66
CA GLY A 12 -2.60 -1.83 -2.24
C GLY A 12 -1.42 -2.35 -1.41
N VAL A 13 -1.66 -2.55 -0.13
CA VAL A 13 -0.60 -2.93 0.82
C VAL A 13 -1.10 -3.94 1.84
N ASP A 14 -0.32 -5.00 2.03
CA ASP A 14 -0.46 -5.87 3.20
C ASP A 14 0.20 -5.20 4.41
N TYR A 15 -0.52 -4.26 5.02
CA TYR A 15 -0.07 -3.61 6.25
C TYR A 15 -0.09 -4.55 7.47
N LEU A 16 -0.68 -5.74 7.37
CA LEU A 16 -0.66 -6.76 8.43
C LEU A 16 0.69 -7.47 8.47
N HIS A 17 1.49 -7.38 7.41
CA HIS A 17 2.87 -7.83 7.42
C HIS A 17 3.61 -7.21 8.64
N PRO A 18 4.29 -8.00 9.51
CA PRO A 18 4.89 -7.49 10.74
C PRO A 18 5.88 -6.35 10.49
N SER A 19 6.64 -6.47 9.40
CA SER A 19 7.57 -5.44 8.97
C SER A 19 6.90 -4.18 8.40
N LEU A 20 5.60 -4.16 8.15
CA LEU A 20 4.83 -2.98 7.72
C LEU A 20 3.92 -2.43 8.83
N GLY A 21 4.17 -2.82 10.08
CA GLY A 21 3.54 -2.20 11.25
C GLY A 21 2.36 -2.96 11.83
N GLY A 22 1.85 -3.99 11.14
CA GLY A 22 0.80 -4.88 11.66
C GLY A 22 -0.56 -4.23 11.83
N GLY A 23 -0.83 -3.14 11.10
CA GLY A 23 -2.10 -2.43 11.16
C GLY A 23 -2.14 -1.17 10.29
N PHE A 24 -3.32 -0.57 10.21
CA PHE A 24 -3.64 0.55 9.33
C PHE A 24 -4.27 1.71 10.09
N GLY A 25 -3.89 2.93 9.73
CA GLY A 25 -4.43 4.16 10.29
C GLY A 25 -3.50 4.87 11.28
N PRO A 26 -4.00 5.88 12.01
CA PRO A 26 -3.18 6.71 12.88
C PRO A 26 -2.35 5.90 13.88
N GLY A 27 -1.04 6.15 13.92
CA GLY A 27 -0.10 5.45 14.80
C GLY A 27 0.54 4.20 14.19
N TYR A 28 0.02 3.69 13.06
CA TYR A 28 0.67 2.62 12.30
C TYR A 28 1.64 3.16 11.25
N LYS A 29 2.46 2.26 10.71
CA LYS A 29 3.42 2.60 9.65
C LYS A 29 2.71 3.02 8.36
N ILE A 30 1.66 2.28 7.99
CA ILE A 30 0.69 2.69 6.97
C ILE A 30 -0.43 3.44 7.68
N SER A 31 -0.36 4.76 7.59
CA SER A 31 -1.06 5.68 8.49
C SER A 31 -2.32 6.31 7.89
N PHE A 32 -2.44 6.28 6.57
CA PHE A 32 -3.59 6.76 5.81
C PHE A 32 -3.67 6.01 4.48
N GLY A 33 -4.80 6.06 3.81
CA GLY A 33 -4.98 5.38 2.55
C GLY A 33 -6.44 5.25 2.16
N TYR A 34 -6.66 4.69 0.99
CA TYR A 34 -7.99 4.46 0.43
C TYR A 34 -7.88 3.42 -0.70
N ASP A 35 -8.92 2.63 -0.89
CA ASP A 35 -9.08 1.75 -2.04
C ASP A 35 -10.05 2.37 -3.03
N PHE A 36 -9.56 2.64 -4.24
CA PHE A 36 -10.35 3.24 -5.29
C PHE A 36 -11.08 2.19 -6.14
N VAL A 37 -10.81 0.89 -5.98
CA VAL A 37 -11.15 -0.10 -7.00
C VAL A 37 -11.68 -1.45 -6.51
N GLY A 38 -11.19 -1.98 -5.39
CA GLY A 38 -11.56 -3.32 -4.92
C GLY A 38 -10.78 -4.46 -5.60
N ASP A 39 -10.97 -5.69 -5.12
CA ASP A 39 -10.24 -6.90 -5.56
C ASP A 39 -10.56 -7.33 -7.00
N ASP A 40 -11.82 -7.21 -7.41
CA ASP A 40 -12.33 -7.67 -8.71
C ASP A 40 -12.13 -6.65 -9.85
N TYR A 41 -11.43 -5.54 -9.58
CA TYR A 41 -11.17 -4.54 -10.61
C TYR A 41 -10.08 -4.98 -11.57
N THR A 42 -10.33 -4.78 -12.87
CA THR A 42 -9.49 -5.26 -13.98
C THR A 42 -8.97 -4.15 -14.87
N GLY A 43 -9.38 -2.90 -14.61
CA GLY A 43 -9.15 -1.77 -15.53
C GLY A 43 -10.27 -1.56 -16.55
N PHE A 44 -11.17 -2.53 -16.72
CA PHE A 44 -12.24 -2.50 -17.74
C PHE A 44 -13.66 -2.60 -17.18
N ASN A 45 -13.81 -2.80 -15.86
CA ASN A 45 -15.07 -2.82 -15.15
C ASN A 45 -15.18 -1.62 -14.21
N ASP A 46 -16.39 -1.36 -13.72
CA ASP A 46 -16.61 -0.30 -12.75
C ASP A 46 -15.87 -0.62 -11.43
N PRO A 47 -15.15 0.36 -10.86
CA PRO A 47 -14.48 0.19 -9.58
C PRO A 47 -15.48 0.06 -8.42
N VAL A 48 -15.06 -0.62 -7.35
CA VAL A 48 -15.79 -0.71 -6.07
C VAL A 48 -14.92 -0.12 -4.96
N PRO A 49 -14.95 1.21 -4.75
CA PRO A 49 -14.11 1.87 -3.76
C PRO A 49 -14.43 1.48 -2.33
N GLY A 50 -13.41 1.48 -1.47
CA GLY A 50 -13.49 1.15 -0.06
C GLY A 50 -12.50 1.96 0.80
N PRO A 51 -12.73 2.07 2.12
CA PRO A 51 -11.85 2.82 2.99
C PRO A 51 -10.49 2.14 3.25
N ASP A 52 -10.34 0.88 2.85
CA ASP A 52 -9.25 0.01 3.27
C ASP A 52 -8.37 -0.39 2.06
N PRO A 53 -7.10 0.06 2.00
CA PRO A 53 -6.18 -0.27 0.92
C PRO A 53 -5.55 -1.68 1.05
N LEU A 54 -6.03 -2.51 1.97
CA LEU A 54 -5.55 -3.87 2.17
C LEU A 54 -5.68 -4.68 0.87
N ILE A 55 -4.63 -5.45 0.57
CA ILE A 55 -4.60 -6.44 -0.52
C ILE A 55 -4.18 -7.78 0.08
N THR A 56 -4.91 -8.86 -0.25
CA THR A 56 -4.65 -10.20 0.34
C THR A 56 -4.45 -11.30 -0.69
N CYS A 57 -4.71 -11.02 -1.98
CA CYS A 57 -4.49 -11.97 -3.05
C CYS A 57 -3.01 -12.11 -3.41
N ALA A 58 -2.63 -13.28 -3.91
CA ALA A 58 -1.23 -13.64 -4.17
C ALA A 58 -0.55 -12.77 -5.24
N SER A 59 -1.31 -12.26 -6.21
CA SER A 59 -0.82 -11.41 -7.30
C SER A 59 -0.80 -9.91 -6.97
N GLY A 60 -1.53 -9.48 -5.94
CA GLY A 60 -1.62 -8.07 -5.54
C GLY A 60 -0.45 -7.55 -4.70
N GLY A 61 0.61 -8.34 -4.52
CA GLY A 61 1.73 -8.01 -3.62
C GLY A 61 2.67 -6.90 -4.09
N HIS A 62 2.47 -6.31 -5.28
CA HIS A 62 3.37 -5.33 -5.87
C HIS A 62 3.50 -4.07 -4.98
N GLY A 63 2.40 -3.46 -4.56
CA GLY A 63 2.41 -2.28 -3.69
C GLY A 63 3.02 -2.55 -2.30
N THR A 64 2.85 -3.75 -1.75
CA THR A 64 3.55 -4.19 -0.53
C THR A 64 5.06 -4.20 -0.73
N HIS A 65 5.54 -4.72 -1.87
CA HIS A 65 6.96 -4.77 -2.19
C HIS A 65 7.54 -3.34 -2.37
N VAL A 66 6.85 -2.47 -3.09
CA VAL A 66 7.24 -1.05 -3.26
C VAL A 66 7.29 -0.32 -1.92
N THR A 67 6.26 -0.50 -1.08
CA THR A 67 6.21 0.05 0.29
C THR A 67 7.40 -0.44 1.12
N GLY A 68 7.79 -1.70 0.94
CA GLY A 68 8.93 -2.29 1.62
C GLY A 68 10.25 -1.57 1.34
N ILE A 69 10.52 -1.24 0.07
CA ILE A 69 11.72 -0.48 -0.36
C ILE A 69 11.76 0.89 0.33
N ILE A 70 10.62 1.56 0.42
CA ILE A 70 10.53 2.90 0.99
C ILE A 70 10.81 2.85 2.50
N GLY A 71 10.13 1.98 3.22
CA GLY A 71 10.03 2.14 4.66
C GLY A 71 9.69 0.90 5.45
N ILE A 72 10.09 -0.30 5.03
CA ILE A 72 9.91 -1.49 5.88
C ILE A 72 10.48 -1.28 7.30
N SER A 73 9.98 -2.00 8.30
CA SER A 73 10.50 -2.09 9.67
C SER A 73 11.32 -3.38 9.81
N ASN A 74 12.29 -3.41 10.72
CA ASN A 74 13.06 -4.64 10.99
C ASN A 74 12.74 -5.06 12.43
N PRO A 75 11.59 -5.71 12.68
CA PRO A 75 11.27 -6.19 14.02
C PRO A 75 12.34 -7.15 14.54
N PRO A 76 12.64 -7.17 15.85
CA PRO A 76 13.63 -8.09 16.41
C PRO A 76 13.30 -9.55 16.06
N ASN A 77 14.32 -10.31 15.62
CA ASN A 77 14.19 -11.70 15.20
C ASN A 77 13.19 -11.94 14.04
N GLN A 78 12.86 -10.90 13.26
CA GLN A 78 11.97 -10.98 12.11
C GLN A 78 12.56 -10.22 10.91
N GLY A 79 12.35 -10.77 9.72
CA GLY A 79 12.83 -10.18 8.46
C GLY A 79 14.32 -10.40 8.19
N PHE A 80 14.84 -9.69 7.19
CA PHE A 80 16.17 -9.92 6.61
C PHE A 80 17.17 -8.78 6.88
N GLY A 81 16.89 -7.89 7.83
CA GLY A 81 17.75 -6.73 8.11
C GLY A 81 17.82 -5.74 6.94
N LEU A 82 16.70 -5.54 6.23
CA LEU A 82 16.68 -4.74 5.01
C LEU A 82 16.96 -3.25 5.27
N ILE A 83 17.64 -2.62 4.32
CA ILE A 83 17.90 -1.17 4.29
C ILE A 83 16.68 -0.47 3.71
N LYS A 84 16.30 0.67 4.28
CA LYS A 84 15.13 1.45 3.85
C LYS A 84 15.55 2.85 3.44
N ILE A 85 14.85 3.42 2.46
CA ILE A 85 15.14 4.77 1.97
C ILE A 85 14.63 5.85 2.94
N ALA A 86 13.41 5.71 3.45
CA ALA A 86 12.73 6.71 4.27
C ALA A 86 12.06 6.06 5.51
N PRO A 87 12.84 5.50 6.46
CA PRO A 87 12.31 4.72 7.58
C PRO A 87 11.36 5.48 8.51
N GLU A 88 11.50 6.80 8.59
CA GLU A 88 10.72 7.69 9.47
C GLU A 88 9.64 8.50 8.74
N ALA A 89 9.36 8.18 7.47
CA ALA A 89 8.25 8.80 6.76
C ALA A 89 6.91 8.27 7.26
N THR A 90 5.90 9.13 7.21
CA THR A 90 4.50 8.79 7.37
C THR A 90 4.00 8.27 6.03
N ILE A 91 3.78 6.95 5.91
CA ILE A 91 3.43 6.31 4.64
C ILE A 91 1.92 6.13 4.57
N GLY A 92 1.36 6.29 3.38
CA GLY A 92 -0.01 5.89 3.07
C GLY A 92 -0.09 5.18 1.72
N MET A 93 -1.22 4.52 1.49
CA MET A 93 -1.47 3.72 0.30
C MET A 93 -2.79 4.09 -0.35
N TYR A 94 -2.74 4.45 -1.62
CA TYR A 94 -3.89 4.61 -2.51
C TYR A 94 -3.89 3.47 -3.50
N ARG A 95 -4.84 2.56 -3.31
CA ARG A 95 -4.97 1.36 -4.12
C ARG A 95 -5.76 1.69 -5.38
N VAL A 96 -5.14 1.49 -6.54
CA VAL A 96 -5.73 1.77 -7.87
C VAL A 96 -5.76 0.55 -8.79
N PHE A 97 -5.19 -0.58 -8.35
CA PHE A 97 -5.29 -1.86 -9.05
C PHE A 97 -6.07 -2.89 -8.21
N GLY A 98 -6.77 -3.79 -8.90
CA GLY A 98 -7.30 -5.00 -8.29
C GLY A 98 -6.21 -6.06 -8.11
N CYS A 99 -6.62 -7.31 -7.94
CA CYS A 99 -5.68 -8.43 -7.84
C CYS A 99 -4.95 -8.72 -9.16
N GLU A 100 -5.60 -8.44 -10.28
CA GLU A 100 -5.11 -8.67 -11.63
C GLU A 100 -5.59 -7.53 -12.55
N GLY A 101 -4.96 -7.38 -13.71
CA GLY A 101 -5.36 -6.41 -14.71
C GLY A 101 -4.68 -5.05 -14.58
N ASP A 102 -5.31 -4.04 -15.15
CA ASP A 102 -4.76 -2.69 -15.31
C ASP A 102 -5.50 -1.65 -14.45
N ALA A 103 -5.03 -0.41 -14.46
CA ALA A 103 -5.72 0.74 -13.90
C ALA A 103 -6.00 1.77 -15.00
N SER A 104 -7.22 2.29 -15.03
CA SER A 104 -7.58 3.36 -15.95
C SER A 104 -7.08 4.73 -15.47
N ASP A 105 -6.84 5.64 -16.41
CA ASP A 105 -6.26 6.96 -16.11
C ASP A 105 -7.13 7.77 -15.12
N ASP A 106 -8.45 7.65 -15.19
CA ASP A 106 -9.39 8.33 -14.29
C ASP A 106 -9.29 7.84 -12.84
N VAL A 107 -9.08 6.54 -12.63
CA VAL A 107 -8.82 5.98 -11.29
C VAL A 107 -7.47 6.48 -10.75
N ILE A 108 -6.42 6.45 -11.58
CA ILE A 108 -5.10 6.95 -11.19
C ILE A 108 -5.15 8.43 -10.82
N MET A 109 -5.86 9.23 -11.63
CA MET A 109 -6.05 10.67 -11.37
C MET A 109 -6.85 10.94 -10.09
N SER A 110 -7.77 10.06 -9.71
CA SER A 110 -8.54 10.20 -8.47
C SER A 110 -7.68 10.01 -7.20
N ALA A 111 -6.50 9.40 -7.34
CA ALA A 111 -5.57 9.13 -6.25
C ALA A 111 -4.44 10.17 -6.10
N MET A 112 -4.32 11.14 -7.01
CA MET A 112 -3.30 12.21 -6.98
C MET A 112 -3.77 13.45 -6.22
#